data_AF-A0A0B2B730-F1
#
_entry.id   AF-A0A0B2B730-F1
#
_cell.length_a   1.000
_cell.length_b   1.000
_cell.length_c   1.000
_cell.angle_alpha   90.00
_cell.angle_beta   90.00
_cell.angle_gamma   90.00
#
_symmetry.space_group_name_H-M   'P 1'
#
loop_
_entity.id
_entity.type
_entity.pdbx_description
1 polymer ?
#
loop_
_entity_poly.entity_id
_entity_poly.type
_entity_poly.pdbx_seq_one_letter_code
_entity_poly.pdbx_strand_id
1 'polypeptide(L)'
;MLRAFIPALALALVPLTAAVPPAAAADEPETIVVTPGATEVSFTFTVEEVPEEAILVVHGTGGFVVQRPLTDLVVGENTVVWDASGTPDGDYRANLLIDSEPVSTEPLDAMVRVNLVGPTVTAPRLSRTSIFPARDGYRDKVVIRSSWPTSETPLTTDRVEVLNRYGTVVWRSTSRPATWSGRGTGGRTLTPGTFRVRAVAVDADGLRTVSAARRITLSPKKLVTVRVAQKVKPRRFMLKNTFTGKCGKVITPARRGKVWRGSVSLSSNHKCTRRGAKSVVETDYGITYGDAVLTRLVFKVHSKGHRKRSDRAVAFTLRDKNGSITGTHYRRLGSAKKWRTIARLEGSGLKRHVIGKSYYWGVGTLDGARHDVRRFKVVSYQKVLIDPRKRSFPSAGTPARTASVGGASVLR
;
A
#
# COMPACT_ATOMS: atom_id res chain seq x y z
N MET A 1 29.59 -43.66 41.81
CA MET A 1 30.72 -43.41 40.89
C MET A 1 30.85 -41.91 40.70
N LEU A 2 31.77 -41.30 41.45
CA LEU A 2 32.20 -39.90 41.28
C LEU A 2 33.08 -39.78 40.03
N ARG A 3 32.97 -38.67 39.30
CA ARG A 3 34.11 -38.03 38.61
C ARG A 3 33.87 -36.53 38.51
N ALA A 4 34.55 -35.80 39.38
CA ALA A 4 34.72 -34.36 39.33
C ALA A 4 35.86 -34.01 38.35
N PHE A 5 35.67 -33.00 37.53
CA PHE A 5 36.71 -32.37 36.72
C PHE A 5 36.88 -30.93 37.19
N ILE A 6 38.08 -30.62 37.69
CA ILE A 6 38.55 -29.28 38.04
C ILE A 6 39.33 -28.75 36.83
N PRO A 7 39.07 -27.54 36.31
CA PRO A 7 40.05 -26.84 35.50
C PRO A 7 40.85 -25.85 36.36
N ALA A 8 42.16 -25.91 36.16
CA ALA A 8 43.17 -25.10 36.83
C ALA A 8 43.01 -23.60 36.54
N LEU A 9 43.10 -22.80 37.60
CA LEU A 9 43.17 -21.35 37.56
C LEU A 9 44.63 -20.94 37.28
N ALA A 10 44.91 -20.44 36.08
CA ALA A 10 46.21 -19.86 35.75
C ALA A 10 46.22 -18.39 36.20
N LEU A 11 46.99 -18.09 37.25
CA LEU A 11 47.24 -16.74 37.75
C LEU A 11 48.33 -16.10 36.87
N ALA A 12 47.95 -15.18 35.98
CA ALA A 12 48.89 -14.36 35.24
C ALA A 12 49.19 -13.07 36.03
N LEU A 13 50.44 -12.91 36.46
CA LEU A 13 50.98 -11.67 37.03
C LEU A 13 51.10 -10.61 35.91
N VAL A 14 50.34 -9.52 36.05
CA VAL A 14 50.47 -8.31 35.23
C VAL A 14 51.37 -7.31 35.97
N PRO A 15 52.36 -6.67 35.32
CA PRO A 15 53.17 -5.64 35.96
C PRO A 15 52.32 -4.40 36.25
N LEU A 16 52.38 -3.91 37.51
CA LEU A 16 51.90 -2.59 37.88
C LEU A 16 52.75 -1.53 37.16
N THR A 17 52.22 -0.93 36.10
CA THR A 17 52.64 0.40 35.69
C THR A 17 51.88 1.41 36.56
N ALA A 18 52.63 2.26 37.28
CA ALA A 18 52.04 3.36 38.04
C ALA A 18 51.29 4.27 37.06
N ALA A 19 49.96 4.31 37.17
CA ALA A 19 49.12 5.23 36.44
C ALA A 19 49.44 6.66 36.92
N VAL A 20 49.88 7.50 36.00
CA VAL A 20 49.88 8.95 36.18
C VAL A 20 48.42 9.34 36.48
N PRO A 21 48.13 10.07 37.57
CA PRO A 21 46.77 10.52 37.82
C PRO A 21 46.30 11.37 36.62
N PRO A 22 45.07 11.18 36.11
CA PRO A 22 44.54 12.06 35.10
C PRO A 22 44.60 13.49 35.63
N ALA A 23 45.18 14.40 34.84
CA ALA A 23 45.05 15.83 35.09
C ALA A 23 43.56 16.11 35.34
N ALA A 24 43.25 16.83 36.42
CA ALA A 24 41.90 17.27 36.70
C ALA A 24 41.34 17.90 35.42
N ALA A 25 40.28 17.30 34.87
CA ALA A 25 39.58 17.89 33.74
C ALA A 25 39.14 19.28 34.20
N ALA A 26 39.72 20.32 33.60
CA ALA A 26 39.18 21.66 33.74
C ALA A 26 37.72 21.56 33.31
N ASP A 27 36.79 21.95 34.20
CA ASP A 27 35.37 21.99 33.87
C ASP A 27 35.23 22.81 32.58
N GLU A 28 34.80 22.16 31.49
CA GLU A 28 34.54 22.87 30.25
C GLU A 28 33.42 23.88 30.53
N PRO A 29 33.57 25.15 30.07
CA PRO A 29 32.58 26.17 30.34
C PRO A 29 31.21 25.72 29.83
N GLU A 30 30.19 25.85 30.69
CA GLU A 30 28.81 25.52 30.32
C GLU A 30 28.41 26.39 29.11
N THR A 31 28.00 25.74 28.02
CA THR A 31 27.56 26.45 26.82
C THR A 31 26.08 26.83 26.96
N ILE A 32 25.79 28.12 26.95
CA ILE A 32 24.42 28.65 26.96
C ILE A 32 23.84 28.50 25.55
N VAL A 33 22.68 27.87 25.42
CA VAL A 33 22.02 27.67 24.11
C VAL A 33 20.84 28.60 23.94
N VAL A 34 20.91 29.45 22.91
CA VAL A 34 19.87 30.40 22.52
C VAL A 34 19.01 29.77 21.43
N THR A 35 17.69 29.80 21.62
CA THR A 35 16.69 29.27 20.67
C THR A 35 15.58 30.31 20.42
N PRO A 36 14.73 30.17 19.40
CA PRO A 36 13.70 31.17 19.08
C PRO A 36 12.70 31.49 20.19
N GLY A 37 12.59 30.64 21.22
CA GLY A 37 11.73 30.87 22.40
C GLY A 37 12.46 31.40 23.63
N ALA A 38 13.79 31.50 23.58
CA ALA A 38 14.66 31.95 24.66
C ALA A 38 15.85 32.70 24.03
N THR A 39 15.60 33.93 23.59
CA THR A 39 16.59 34.77 22.90
C THR A 39 17.41 35.64 23.84
N GLU A 40 16.95 35.82 25.08
CA GLU A 40 17.64 36.61 26.09
C GLU A 40 18.64 35.75 26.86
N VAL A 41 19.91 36.18 26.86
CA VAL A 41 21.00 35.58 27.64
C VAL A 41 21.34 36.53 28.78
N SER A 42 21.20 36.04 30.01
CA SER A 42 21.61 36.79 31.20
C SER A 42 23.02 36.40 31.60
N PHE A 43 23.89 37.39 31.69
CA PHE A 43 25.25 37.28 32.16
C PHE A 43 25.34 37.90 33.56
N THR A 44 25.71 37.11 34.56
CA THR A 44 25.88 37.60 35.93
C THR A 44 27.36 37.60 36.29
N PHE A 45 27.83 38.68 36.88
CA PHE A 45 29.22 38.86 37.30
C PHE A 45 29.29 39.77 38.54
N THR A 46 30.40 39.69 39.28
CA THR A 46 30.62 40.49 40.48
C THR A 46 31.69 41.55 40.21
N VAL A 47 31.47 42.75 40.72
CA VAL A 47 32.38 43.90 40.61
C VAL A 47 32.83 44.29 42.01
N GLU A 48 34.14 44.35 42.25
CA GLU A 48 34.72 44.70 43.56
C GLU A 48 34.80 46.22 43.78
N GLU A 49 35.04 47.00 42.72
CA GLU A 49 35.08 48.45 42.70
C GLU A 49 34.41 48.95 41.42
N VAL A 50 33.65 50.06 41.49
CA VAL A 50 32.93 50.59 40.33
C VAL A 50 33.95 51.06 39.28
N PRO A 51 33.99 50.45 38.09
CA PRO A 51 34.99 50.80 37.10
C PRO A 51 34.64 52.11 36.37
N GLU A 52 35.65 52.73 35.75
CA GLU A 52 35.43 53.91 34.90
C GLU A 52 34.73 53.52 33.60
N GLU A 53 35.12 52.37 33.03
CA GLU A 53 34.52 51.83 31.81
C GLU A 53 34.27 50.33 31.92
N ALA A 54 33.08 49.89 31.49
CA ALA A 54 32.79 48.46 31.33
C ALA A 54 32.00 48.22 30.05
N ILE A 55 32.37 47.19 29.30
CA ILE A 55 31.79 46.86 28.00
C ILE A 55 31.51 45.36 27.92
N LEU A 56 30.25 44.98 27.69
CA LEU A 56 29.94 43.62 27.24
C LEU A 56 30.32 43.50 25.77
N VAL A 57 31.16 42.51 25.48
CA VAL A 57 31.60 42.19 24.12
C VAL A 57 31.21 40.76 23.79
N VAL A 58 30.35 40.59 22.78
CA VAL A 58 30.01 39.27 22.23
C VAL A 58 30.67 39.13 20.87
N HIS A 59 31.55 38.14 20.73
CA HIS A 59 32.26 37.88 19.49
C HIS A 59 31.86 36.54 18.89
N GLY A 60 31.68 36.52 17.57
CA GLY A 60 31.55 35.31 16.78
C GLY A 60 32.74 35.14 15.84
N THR A 61 32.69 34.14 14.97
CA THR A 61 33.73 33.89 13.95
C THR A 61 33.92 35.03 12.94
N GLY A 62 32.91 35.89 12.77
CA GLY A 62 32.95 37.06 11.88
C GLY A 62 33.35 38.38 12.53
N GLY A 63 33.70 38.39 13.82
CA GLY A 63 34.00 39.60 14.59
C GLY A 63 32.95 39.90 15.67
N PHE A 64 32.86 41.16 16.09
CA PHE A 64 31.94 41.59 17.14
C PHE A 64 30.50 41.59 16.64
N VAL A 65 29.62 40.96 17.42
CA VAL A 65 28.16 41.02 17.21
C VAL A 65 27.52 42.05 18.13
N VAL A 66 28.02 42.15 19.36
CA VAL A 66 27.59 43.15 20.33
C VAL A 66 28.79 43.78 20.98
N GLN A 67 28.76 45.11 21.08
CA GLN A 67 29.62 45.89 21.95
C GLN A 67 28.72 46.88 22.68
N ARG A 68 28.48 46.66 23.98
CA ARG A 68 27.54 47.44 24.77
C ARG A 68 28.22 48.02 26.02
N PRO A 69 28.36 49.36 26.11
CA PRO A 69 28.78 50.01 27.35
C PRO A 69 27.80 49.72 28.50
N LEU A 70 28.32 49.55 29.70
CA LEU A 70 27.57 49.31 30.92
C LEU A 70 27.78 50.50 31.86
N THR A 71 26.76 51.34 32.01
CA THR A 71 26.87 52.63 32.73
C THR A 71 26.38 52.60 34.17
N ASP A 72 25.63 51.56 34.55
CA ASP A 72 24.90 51.50 35.82
C ASP A 72 25.39 50.35 36.72
N LEU A 73 26.70 50.12 36.75
CA LEU A 73 27.29 49.05 37.56
C LEU A 73 27.35 49.44 39.04
N VAL A 74 27.07 48.48 39.92
CA VAL A 74 27.20 48.61 41.37
C VAL A 74 28.27 47.67 41.91
N VAL A 75 28.90 48.02 43.04
CA VAL A 75 29.75 47.07 43.78
C VAL A 75 28.88 45.87 44.20
N GLY A 76 29.35 44.66 43.91
CA GLY A 76 28.61 43.41 44.10
C GLY A 76 28.13 42.79 42.78
N GLU A 77 27.03 42.04 42.86
CA GLU A 77 26.47 41.28 41.73
C GLU A 77 25.76 42.19 40.73
N ASN A 78 26.08 42.05 39.45
CA ASN A 78 25.45 42.74 38.33
C ASN A 78 24.95 41.72 37.31
N THR A 79 23.83 42.02 36.66
CA THR A 79 23.27 41.20 35.59
C THR A 79 23.10 42.01 34.31
N VAL A 80 23.57 41.45 33.20
CA VAL A 80 23.51 42.04 31.88
C VAL A 80 22.78 41.08 30.94
N VAL A 81 21.70 41.56 30.32
CA VAL A 81 20.94 40.78 29.34
C VAL A 81 21.38 41.11 27.92
N TRP A 82 21.70 40.10 27.12
CA TRP A 82 21.87 40.19 25.68
C TRP A 82 20.67 39.56 24.97
N ASP A 83 19.97 40.33 24.12
CA ASP A 83 18.97 39.78 23.20
C ASP A 83 19.62 39.33 21.89
N ALA A 84 19.60 38.03 21.64
CA ALA A 84 20.16 37.39 20.46
C ALA A 84 19.14 37.20 19.31
N SER A 85 17.96 37.83 19.38
CA SER A 85 16.85 37.64 18.42
C SER A 85 17.15 38.01 16.95
N GLY A 86 18.27 38.68 16.66
CA GLY A 86 18.75 38.99 15.31
C GLY A 86 20.13 38.41 14.97
N THR A 87 20.70 37.63 15.87
CA THR A 87 22.06 37.07 15.71
C THR A 87 22.01 35.84 14.81
N PRO A 88 22.88 35.74 13.78
CA PRO A 88 22.97 34.53 12.96
C PRO A 88 23.31 33.28 13.78
N ASP A 89 22.90 32.12 13.30
CA ASP A 89 23.25 30.84 13.96
C ASP A 89 24.77 30.66 14.00
N GLY A 90 25.29 30.18 15.13
CA GLY A 90 26.72 30.01 15.35
C GLY A 90 27.12 29.94 16.82
N ASP A 91 28.40 29.69 17.05
CA ASP A 91 29.01 29.74 18.39
C ASP A 91 29.63 31.12 18.62
N TYR A 92 29.32 31.70 19.77
CA TYR A 92 29.74 33.00 20.23
C TYR A 92 30.43 32.86 21.57
N ARG A 93 31.27 33.84 21.89
CA ARG A 93 31.88 33.95 23.20
C ARG A 93 31.64 35.36 23.73
N ALA A 94 31.07 35.43 24.92
CA ALA A 94 30.78 36.68 25.60
C ALA A 94 31.90 36.95 26.61
N ASN A 95 32.49 38.14 26.51
CA ASN A 95 33.52 38.64 27.40
C ASN A 95 33.05 39.95 28.02
N LEU A 96 33.44 40.20 29.26
CA LEU A 96 33.35 41.52 29.89
C LEU A 96 34.73 42.19 29.87
N LEU A 97 34.81 43.39 29.30
CA LEU A 97 36.00 44.24 29.36
C LEU A 97 35.78 45.34 30.39
N ILE A 98 36.74 45.56 31.29
CA ILE A 98 36.68 46.62 32.31
C ILE A 98 37.95 47.45 32.23
N ASP A 99 37.83 48.77 32.21
CA ASP A 99 38.93 49.76 32.12
C ASP A 99 39.92 49.45 31.00
N SER A 100 39.40 48.98 29.86
CA SER A 100 40.16 48.55 28.68
C SER A 100 41.12 47.36 28.90
N GLU A 101 41.09 46.70 30.06
CA GLU A 101 41.81 45.46 30.32
C GLU A 101 40.86 44.25 30.37
N PRO A 102 41.26 43.09 29.83
CA PRO A 102 40.54 41.85 30.10
C PRO A 102 40.69 41.50 31.58
N VAL A 103 39.60 41.55 32.34
CA VAL A 103 39.62 41.24 33.78
C VAL A 103 39.98 39.77 33.95
N SER A 104 41.14 39.52 34.54
CA SER A 104 41.78 38.20 34.59
C SER A 104 41.45 37.39 35.85
N THR A 105 40.58 37.87 36.74
CA THR A 105 40.38 37.21 38.05
C THR A 105 39.17 36.30 38.15
N GLU A 106 38.17 36.42 37.27
CA GLU A 106 37.14 35.41 36.93
C GLU A 106 36.20 36.05 35.88
N PRO A 107 36.67 36.34 34.66
CA PRO A 107 35.85 37.03 33.68
C PRO A 107 34.64 36.16 33.36
N LEU A 108 33.51 36.83 33.13
CA LEU A 108 32.43 36.31 32.33
C LEU A 108 33.03 35.82 30.99
N ASP A 109 33.36 34.53 30.92
CA ASP A 109 33.86 33.84 29.74
C ASP A 109 32.85 32.74 29.39
N ALA A 110 31.73 33.20 28.83
CA ALA A 110 30.60 32.34 28.52
C ALA A 110 30.60 31.98 27.03
N MET A 111 30.60 30.68 26.74
CA MET A 111 30.29 30.19 25.41
C MET A 111 28.77 30.25 25.22
N VAL A 112 28.34 30.91 24.15
CA VAL A 112 26.92 31.03 23.78
C VAL A 112 26.73 30.48 22.39
N ARG A 113 25.91 29.43 22.25
CA ARG A 113 25.49 28.89 20.96
C ARG A 113 24.15 29.48 20.57
N VAL A 114 24.09 30.16 19.44
CA VAL A 114 22.83 30.62 18.84
C VAL A 114 22.38 29.63 17.79
N ASN A 115 21.19 29.06 17.97
CA ASN A 115 20.54 28.21 16.99
C ASN A 115 19.06 28.61 16.89
N LEU A 116 18.72 29.35 15.84
CA LEU A 116 17.38 29.85 15.59
C LEU A 116 16.66 29.04 14.50
N VAL A 117 17.40 28.25 13.70
CA VAL A 117 16.84 27.48 12.59
C VAL A 117 16.83 25.99 12.89
N GLY A 118 15.63 25.46 13.18
CA GLY A 118 15.46 24.03 13.41
C GLY A 118 15.67 23.16 12.16
N PRO A 119 15.72 21.82 12.32
CA PRO A 119 15.95 20.89 11.23
C PRO A 119 14.98 21.04 10.07
N THR A 120 15.44 20.86 8.83
CA THR A 120 14.55 20.80 7.66
C THR A 120 14.08 19.36 7.41
N VAL A 121 12.77 19.16 7.36
CA VAL A 121 12.13 17.85 7.08
C VAL A 121 11.12 17.92 5.95
N THR A 122 11.19 16.96 5.02
CA THR A 122 10.22 16.87 3.91
C THR A 122 9.06 15.93 4.22
N ALA A 123 7.92 16.15 3.55
CA ALA A 123 6.76 15.29 3.68
C ALA A 123 7.05 13.87 3.16
N PRO A 124 6.75 12.79 3.92
CA PRO A 124 7.03 11.43 3.47
C PRO A 124 6.28 11.08 2.18
N ARG A 125 6.89 10.25 1.33
CA ARG A 125 6.24 9.61 0.18
C ARG A 125 5.70 8.24 0.57
N LEU A 126 4.43 7.99 0.25
CA LEU A 126 3.76 6.72 0.55
C LEU A 126 3.68 5.85 -0.71
N SER A 127 3.99 4.55 -0.61
CA SER A 127 3.82 3.61 -1.73
C SER A 127 2.35 3.35 -2.10
N ARG A 128 1.40 3.80 -1.26
CA ARG A 128 -0.06 3.74 -1.47
C ARG A 128 -0.76 4.56 -0.38
N THR A 129 -2.02 4.92 -0.65
CA THR A 129 -2.89 5.69 0.24
C THR A 129 -3.93 4.84 0.98
N SER A 130 -3.91 3.51 0.80
CA SER A 130 -4.84 2.57 1.45
C SER A 130 -4.13 1.27 1.86
N ILE A 131 -4.45 0.75 3.04
CA ILE A 131 -3.97 -0.55 3.55
C ILE A 131 -5.10 -1.41 4.12
N PHE A 132 -4.92 -2.74 4.06
CA PHE A 132 -5.86 -3.77 4.52
C PHE A 132 -5.11 -4.73 5.46
N PRO A 133 -5.24 -4.63 6.80
CA PRO A 133 -4.31 -5.26 7.75
C PRO A 133 -4.50 -6.79 7.93
N ALA A 134 -5.10 -7.47 6.94
CA ALA A 134 -5.59 -8.83 7.02
C ALA A 134 -4.52 -9.92 6.85
N ARG A 135 -3.28 -9.57 6.45
CA ARG A 135 -2.17 -10.50 6.19
C ARG A 135 -2.50 -11.51 5.07
N ASP A 136 -3.09 -11.03 3.99
CA ASP A 136 -3.49 -11.86 2.82
C ASP A 136 -2.63 -11.62 1.57
N GLY A 137 -1.56 -10.83 1.71
CA GLY A 137 -0.65 -10.39 0.66
C GLY A 137 -1.16 -9.18 -0.13
N TYR A 138 -2.41 -8.76 0.06
CA TYR A 138 -3.02 -7.68 -0.72
C TYR A 138 -3.04 -6.37 0.05
N ARG A 139 -2.01 -5.56 -0.21
CA ARG A 139 -1.85 -4.22 0.40
C ARG A 139 -1.94 -4.24 1.93
N ASP A 140 -1.37 -5.27 2.55
CA ASP A 140 -1.27 -5.41 4.02
C ASP A 140 -0.44 -4.32 4.69
N LYS A 141 0.46 -3.70 3.93
CA LYS A 141 1.42 -2.72 4.40
C LYS A 141 1.61 -1.58 3.41
N VAL A 142 2.04 -0.45 3.94
CA VAL A 142 2.56 0.71 3.20
C VAL A 142 4.06 0.84 3.47
N VAL A 143 4.80 1.25 2.45
CA VAL A 143 6.20 1.65 2.59
C VAL A 143 6.22 3.16 2.63
N ILE A 144 6.85 3.72 3.66
CA ILE A 144 6.97 5.14 3.92
C ILE A 144 8.42 5.53 3.64
N ARG A 145 8.63 6.45 2.70
CA ARG A 145 9.95 6.96 2.33
C ARG A 145 10.06 8.41 2.74
N SER A 146 11.03 8.75 3.58
CA SER A 146 11.38 10.13 3.96
C SER A 146 12.81 10.41 3.54
N SER A 147 13.12 11.66 3.16
CA SER A 147 14.51 12.12 3.01
C SER A 147 15.14 12.27 4.39
N TRP A 148 16.45 12.10 4.49
CA TRP A 148 17.18 12.46 5.72
C TRP A 148 16.92 13.93 6.04
N PRO A 149 16.64 14.29 7.30
CA PRO A 149 16.55 15.68 7.68
C PRO A 149 17.93 16.33 7.51
N THR A 150 17.95 17.62 7.21
CA THR A 150 19.17 18.43 7.27
C THR A 150 19.09 19.34 8.47
N SER A 151 20.20 19.53 9.18
CA SER A 151 20.31 20.34 10.39
C SER A 151 21.73 20.85 10.48
N GLU A 152 21.90 22.08 10.96
CA GLU A 152 23.22 22.66 11.25
C GLU A 152 23.84 22.03 12.49
N THR A 153 22.99 21.49 13.35
CA THR A 153 23.35 20.86 14.63
C THR A 153 23.00 19.36 14.59
N PRO A 154 23.72 18.48 15.31
CA PRO A 154 23.46 17.04 15.27
C PRO A 154 22.01 16.69 15.65
N LEU A 155 21.43 15.70 14.99
CA LEU A 155 20.06 15.27 15.28
C LEU A 155 20.02 14.34 16.51
N THR A 156 19.18 14.66 17.50
CA THR A 156 18.88 13.78 18.64
C THR A 156 17.71 12.84 18.35
N THR A 157 16.75 13.30 17.53
CA THR A 157 15.61 12.50 17.10
C THR A 157 15.38 12.65 15.61
N ASP A 158 15.21 11.52 14.93
CA ASP A 158 14.67 11.47 13.57
C ASP A 158 13.74 10.27 13.44
N ARG A 159 12.46 10.51 13.15
CA ARG A 159 11.48 9.44 12.99
C ARG A 159 10.30 9.81 12.09
N VAL A 160 9.66 8.76 11.59
CA VAL A 160 8.33 8.83 10.99
C VAL A 160 7.28 8.53 12.06
N GLU A 161 6.20 9.30 12.07
CA GLU A 161 5.05 9.10 12.95
C GLU A 161 3.77 8.86 12.12
N VAL A 162 2.91 7.98 12.62
CA VAL A 162 1.54 7.79 12.13
C VAL A 162 0.56 8.21 13.22
N LEU A 163 -0.34 9.11 12.85
CA LEU A 163 -1.31 9.75 13.72
C LEU A 163 -2.71 9.28 13.38
N ASN A 164 -3.54 9.08 14.40
CA ASN A 164 -4.97 8.85 14.21
C ASN A 164 -5.71 10.16 13.84
N ARG A 165 -7.04 10.10 13.72
CA ARG A 165 -7.88 11.28 13.40
C ARG A 165 -7.79 12.40 14.44
N TYR A 166 -7.48 12.06 15.69
CA TYR A 166 -7.36 12.96 16.84
C TYR A 166 -5.96 13.57 17.01
N GLY A 167 -5.01 13.23 16.12
CA GLY A 167 -3.62 13.72 16.24
C GLY A 167 -2.76 12.91 17.22
N THR A 168 -3.27 11.82 17.81
CA THR A 168 -2.45 10.94 18.66
C THR A 168 -1.51 10.09 17.82
N VAL A 169 -0.24 10.03 18.19
CA VAL A 169 0.74 9.12 17.58
C VAL A 169 0.41 7.68 17.98
N VAL A 170 0.07 6.84 17.00
CA VAL A 170 -0.29 5.43 17.21
C VAL A 170 0.82 4.47 16.80
N TRP A 171 1.78 4.96 16.02
CA TRP A 171 2.95 4.20 15.56
C TRP A 171 4.08 5.16 15.19
N ARG A 172 5.32 4.75 15.44
CA ARG A 172 6.53 5.49 15.07
C ARG A 172 7.63 4.53 14.63
N SER A 173 8.57 5.02 13.80
CA SER A 173 9.75 4.25 13.39
C SER A 173 10.89 5.18 12.99
N THR A 174 12.11 4.80 13.34
CA THR A 174 13.37 5.43 12.92
C THR A 174 13.94 4.82 11.63
N SER A 175 13.36 3.71 11.14
CA SER A 175 13.84 3.00 9.95
C SER A 175 13.52 3.75 8.66
N ARG A 176 14.43 3.71 7.69
CA ARG A 176 14.32 4.36 6.38
C ARG A 176 14.74 3.39 5.27
N PRO A 177 13.81 2.89 4.44
CA PRO A 177 12.37 3.14 4.46
C PRO A 177 11.66 2.46 5.65
N ALA A 178 10.59 3.10 6.14
CA ALA A 178 9.75 2.55 7.19
C ALA A 178 8.59 1.72 6.60
N THR A 179 8.13 0.70 7.32
CA THR A 179 6.99 -0.12 6.88
C THR A 179 5.90 -0.14 7.95
N TRP A 180 4.70 0.26 7.58
CA TRP A 180 3.54 0.27 8.49
C TRP A 180 2.43 -0.64 7.96
N SER A 181 1.88 -1.49 8.83
CA SER A 181 0.88 -2.51 8.51
C SER A 181 -0.53 -2.21 9.05
N GLY A 182 -0.77 -0.97 9.50
CA GLY A 182 -2.05 -0.62 10.14
C GLY A 182 -2.14 -1.08 11.60
N ARG A 183 -0.99 -1.41 12.21
CA ARG A 183 -0.87 -1.84 13.60
C ARG A 183 -0.19 -0.75 14.42
N GLY A 184 -0.59 -0.62 15.68
CA GLY A 184 0.07 0.29 16.60
C GLY A 184 1.40 -0.27 17.12
N THR A 185 2.08 0.47 17.99
CA THR A 185 3.35 0.04 18.61
C THR A 185 3.23 -1.29 19.36
N GLY A 186 2.09 -1.58 20.01
CA GLY A 186 1.82 -2.86 20.67
C GLY A 186 1.38 -4.01 19.74
N GLY A 187 1.54 -3.87 18.42
CA GLY A 187 1.22 -4.92 17.43
C GLY A 187 -0.28 -5.16 17.16
N ARG A 188 -1.18 -4.57 17.95
CA ARG A 188 -2.64 -4.62 17.76
C ARG A 188 -3.05 -3.87 16.49
N THR A 189 -4.00 -4.43 15.74
CA THR A 189 -4.60 -3.76 14.58
C THR A 189 -5.40 -2.56 15.03
N LEU A 190 -5.14 -1.41 14.42
CA LEU A 190 -5.83 -0.17 14.76
C LEU A 190 -7.25 -0.14 14.19
N THR A 191 -8.11 0.66 14.80
CA THR A 191 -9.47 0.87 14.30
C THR A 191 -9.44 1.44 12.89
N PRO A 192 -10.28 0.94 11.96
CA PRO A 192 -10.37 1.50 10.61
C PRO A 192 -10.65 2.99 10.60
N GLY A 193 -10.11 3.70 9.61
CA GLY A 193 -10.26 5.14 9.47
C GLY A 193 -9.12 5.78 8.68
N THR A 194 -9.11 7.11 8.68
CA THR A 194 -8.04 7.90 8.08
C THR A 194 -6.96 8.22 9.12
N PHE A 195 -5.72 8.01 8.73
CA PHE A 195 -4.51 8.31 9.49
C PHE A 195 -3.67 9.32 8.73
N ARG A 196 -2.76 9.99 9.44
CA ARG A 196 -1.81 10.95 8.88
C ARG A 196 -0.39 10.49 9.16
N VAL A 197 0.49 10.58 8.16
CA VAL A 197 1.89 10.18 8.27
C VAL A 197 2.76 11.41 8.11
N ARG A 198 3.69 11.66 9.04
CA ARG A 198 4.61 12.80 9.00
C ARG A 198 6.02 12.38 9.44
N ALA A 199 7.02 13.18 9.07
CA ALA A 199 8.36 13.07 9.63
C ALA A 199 8.53 14.09 10.76
N VAL A 200 9.33 13.75 11.75
CA VAL A 200 9.67 14.61 12.89
C VAL A 200 11.18 14.51 13.10
N ALA A 201 11.83 15.67 13.22
CA ALA A 201 13.22 15.79 13.60
C ALA A 201 13.35 16.72 14.80
N VAL A 202 14.29 16.40 15.69
CA VAL A 202 14.73 17.23 16.81
C VAL A 202 16.25 17.23 16.78
N ASP A 203 16.85 18.40 16.92
CA ASP A 203 18.29 18.56 16.98
C ASP A 203 18.86 18.49 18.42
N ALA A 204 20.15 18.74 18.57
CA ALA A 204 20.86 18.73 19.84
C ALA A 204 20.44 19.86 20.78
N ASP A 205 20.01 20.98 20.19
CA ASP A 205 19.60 22.19 20.90
C ASP A 205 18.09 22.19 21.21
N GLY A 206 17.39 21.10 20.85
CA GLY A 206 15.97 20.88 21.17
C GLY A 206 14.99 21.50 20.16
N LEU A 207 15.47 22.12 19.08
CA LEU A 207 14.60 22.64 18.03
C LEU A 207 13.92 21.50 17.28
N ARG A 208 12.61 21.66 17.11
CA ARG A 208 11.74 20.59 16.60
C ARG A 208 10.99 21.02 15.35
N THR A 209 11.17 20.26 14.28
CA THR A 209 10.43 20.46 13.03
C THR A 209 9.58 19.26 12.67
N VAL A 210 8.38 19.55 12.13
CA VAL A 210 7.41 18.54 11.70
C VAL A 210 7.05 18.79 10.25
N SER A 211 7.19 17.76 9.41
CA SER A 211 6.84 17.90 8.00
C SER A 211 5.32 17.85 7.77
N ALA A 212 4.90 18.34 6.59
CA ALA A 212 3.52 18.22 6.16
C ALA A 212 3.07 16.75 6.12
N ALA A 213 1.86 16.48 6.61
CA ALA A 213 1.37 15.13 6.77
C ALA A 213 0.69 14.56 5.51
N ARG A 214 0.89 13.27 5.22
CA ARG A 214 0.19 12.53 4.15
C ARG A 214 -0.92 11.66 4.71
N ARG A 215 -2.06 11.62 4.03
CA ARG A 215 -3.21 10.81 4.42
C ARG A 215 -3.06 9.36 3.97
N ILE A 216 -3.46 8.44 4.83
CA ILE A 216 -3.57 7.01 4.52
C ILE A 216 -4.84 6.44 5.15
N THR A 217 -5.53 5.57 4.42
CA THR A 217 -6.78 4.94 4.87
C THR A 217 -6.52 3.49 5.30
N LEU A 218 -6.92 3.16 6.52
CA LEU A 218 -6.96 1.80 7.04
C LEU A 218 -8.37 1.25 6.91
N SER A 219 -8.53 0.17 6.15
CA SER A 219 -9.82 -0.47 5.92
C SER A 219 -9.85 -1.88 6.54
N PRO A 220 -10.97 -2.33 7.13
CA PRO A 220 -11.07 -3.68 7.70
C PRO A 220 -11.23 -4.76 6.63
N LYS A 221 -11.43 -4.36 5.37
CA LYS A 221 -11.62 -5.28 4.25
C LYS A 221 -10.43 -6.22 4.13
N LYS A 222 -10.70 -7.45 3.71
CA LYS A 222 -9.70 -8.45 3.37
C LYS A 222 -9.97 -9.03 1.99
N LEU A 223 -8.91 -9.41 1.29
CA LEU A 223 -8.99 -10.12 0.03
C LEU A 223 -9.33 -11.58 0.29
N VAL A 224 -10.47 -12.03 -0.23
CA VAL A 224 -10.86 -13.44 -0.16
C VAL A 224 -11.13 -13.99 -1.55
N THR A 225 -10.87 -15.28 -1.70
CA THR A 225 -11.26 -16.02 -2.91
C THR A 225 -12.62 -16.68 -2.67
N VAL A 226 -13.66 -16.18 -3.34
CA VAL A 226 -15.02 -16.72 -3.24
C VAL A 226 -15.32 -17.60 -4.44
N ARG A 227 -15.96 -18.74 -4.19
CA ARG A 227 -16.46 -19.62 -5.24
C ARG A 227 -17.93 -19.32 -5.53
N VAL A 228 -18.21 -18.71 -6.67
CA VAL A 228 -19.56 -18.40 -7.14
C VAL A 228 -20.00 -19.44 -8.17
N ALA A 229 -21.12 -20.12 -7.92
CA ALA A 229 -21.64 -21.14 -8.82
C ALA A 229 -23.03 -20.73 -9.36
N GLN A 230 -23.08 -20.34 -10.62
CA GLN A 230 -24.28 -19.85 -11.26
C GLN A 230 -24.89 -20.88 -12.21
N LYS A 231 -26.19 -21.14 -12.04
CA LYS A 231 -26.98 -21.91 -13.01
C LYS A 231 -27.55 -20.96 -14.05
N VAL A 232 -27.25 -21.20 -15.31
CA VAL A 232 -27.64 -20.36 -16.44
C VAL A 232 -28.68 -21.11 -17.27
N LYS A 233 -29.84 -20.47 -17.49
CA LYS A 233 -30.88 -20.98 -18.40
C LYS A 233 -30.56 -20.48 -19.82
N PRO A 234 -30.30 -21.36 -20.79
CA PRO A 234 -29.85 -20.98 -22.13
C PRO A 234 -30.70 -19.88 -22.74
N ARG A 235 -32.04 -20.04 -22.77
CA ARG A 235 -32.96 -19.05 -23.37
C ARG A 235 -32.82 -17.64 -22.80
N ARG A 236 -32.47 -17.47 -21.51
CA ARG A 236 -32.38 -16.15 -20.86
C ARG A 236 -31.04 -15.45 -21.13
N PHE A 237 -29.98 -16.21 -21.37
CA PHE A 237 -28.62 -15.70 -21.51
C PHE A 237 -28.10 -15.81 -22.95
N MET A 238 -28.95 -16.26 -23.86
CA MET A 238 -28.67 -16.34 -25.29
C MET A 238 -28.56 -14.91 -25.84
N LEU A 239 -27.47 -14.63 -26.53
CA LEU A 239 -27.27 -13.37 -27.22
C LEU A 239 -28.11 -13.34 -28.51
N LYS A 240 -28.44 -12.14 -28.98
CA LYS A 240 -29.20 -11.95 -30.22
C LYS A 240 -28.45 -12.47 -31.46
N ASN A 241 -27.12 -12.56 -31.41
CA ASN A 241 -26.26 -12.94 -32.53
C ASN A 241 -26.18 -14.47 -32.74
N THR A 242 -27.32 -15.15 -32.71
CA THR A 242 -27.41 -16.57 -33.02
C THR A 242 -27.28 -16.79 -34.52
N PHE A 243 -26.28 -17.55 -34.97
CA PHE A 243 -26.18 -17.95 -36.37
C PHE A 243 -27.03 -19.19 -36.62
N THR A 244 -27.96 -19.10 -37.57
CA THR A 244 -28.74 -20.25 -38.02
C THR A 244 -28.69 -20.27 -39.53
N GLY A 245 -27.95 -21.22 -40.10
CA GLY A 245 -27.94 -21.47 -41.54
C GLY A 245 -29.34 -21.82 -42.03
N LYS A 246 -29.58 -21.69 -43.34
CA LYS A 246 -30.91 -21.90 -43.99
C LYS A 246 -31.57 -23.24 -43.61
N CYS A 247 -30.76 -24.27 -43.37
CA CYS A 247 -31.22 -25.62 -43.03
C CYS A 247 -31.16 -25.93 -41.52
N GLY A 248 -30.67 -25.01 -40.71
CA GLY A 248 -30.60 -25.11 -39.26
C GLY A 248 -31.88 -24.65 -38.56
N LYS A 249 -32.04 -25.03 -37.28
CA LYS A 249 -33.09 -24.49 -36.41
C LYS A 249 -32.67 -24.47 -34.94
N VAL A 250 -33.02 -23.39 -34.26
CA VAL A 250 -33.00 -23.27 -32.80
C VAL A 250 -34.43 -23.45 -32.28
N ILE A 251 -34.62 -24.38 -31.34
CA ILE A 251 -35.96 -24.71 -30.78
C ILE A 251 -35.95 -24.43 -29.28
N THR A 252 -36.95 -23.68 -28.79
CA THR A 252 -37.11 -23.40 -27.36
C THR A 252 -38.56 -23.64 -26.90
N PRO A 253 -38.80 -24.38 -25.80
CA PRO A 253 -37.83 -25.22 -25.08
C PRO A 253 -37.32 -26.37 -25.96
N ALA A 254 -36.16 -26.95 -25.60
CA ALA A 254 -35.56 -28.04 -26.37
C ALA A 254 -36.45 -29.31 -26.45
N ARG A 255 -37.22 -29.55 -25.38
CA ARG A 255 -38.20 -30.64 -25.26
C ARG A 255 -39.42 -30.15 -24.49
N ARG A 256 -40.54 -30.86 -24.65
CA ARG A 256 -41.75 -30.63 -23.85
C ARG A 256 -41.50 -30.94 -22.36
N GLY A 257 -42.30 -30.33 -21.48
CA GLY A 257 -42.30 -30.56 -20.03
C GLY A 257 -41.50 -29.54 -19.19
N LYS A 258 -41.89 -29.41 -17.91
CA LYS A 258 -41.34 -28.41 -16.96
C LYS A 258 -39.81 -28.49 -16.80
N VAL A 259 -39.25 -29.70 -16.86
CA VAL A 259 -37.81 -30.02 -16.68
C VAL A 259 -36.92 -29.31 -17.72
N TRP A 260 -37.46 -29.03 -18.90
CA TRP A 260 -36.76 -28.41 -20.04
C TRP A 260 -37.16 -26.95 -20.26
N ARG A 261 -37.93 -26.33 -19.35
CA ARG A 261 -38.28 -24.90 -19.46
C ARG A 261 -37.01 -24.03 -19.49
N GLY A 262 -36.88 -23.20 -20.52
CA GLY A 262 -35.72 -22.32 -20.75
C GLY A 262 -34.49 -23.00 -21.37
N SER A 263 -34.60 -24.26 -21.77
CA SER A 263 -33.59 -24.97 -22.57
C SER A 263 -33.66 -24.58 -24.05
N VAL A 264 -32.61 -24.95 -24.80
CA VAL A 264 -32.47 -24.70 -26.23
C VAL A 264 -32.05 -26.00 -26.93
N SER A 265 -32.71 -26.36 -28.03
CA SER A 265 -32.25 -27.43 -28.95
C SER A 265 -31.65 -26.78 -30.18
N LEU A 266 -30.49 -27.27 -30.59
CA LEU A 266 -29.84 -26.91 -31.83
C LEU A 266 -29.97 -28.11 -32.77
N SER A 267 -30.53 -27.89 -33.95
CA SER A 267 -30.73 -28.94 -34.95
C SER A 267 -30.16 -28.45 -36.27
N SER A 268 -29.03 -29.02 -36.70
CA SER A 268 -28.59 -28.91 -38.08
C SER A 268 -29.43 -29.82 -38.97
N ASN A 269 -29.50 -29.53 -40.28
CA ASN A 269 -30.32 -30.26 -41.27
C ASN A 269 -31.79 -30.44 -40.87
N HIS A 270 -32.36 -29.46 -40.14
CA HIS A 270 -33.75 -29.54 -39.71
C HIS A 270 -34.73 -29.45 -40.88
N LYS A 271 -34.44 -28.63 -41.88
CA LYS A 271 -35.31 -28.39 -43.04
C LYS A 271 -34.80 -28.99 -44.36
N CYS A 272 -33.54 -29.40 -44.41
CA CYS A 272 -32.90 -29.89 -45.63
C CYS A 272 -31.89 -30.99 -45.31
N THR A 273 -31.52 -31.80 -46.31
CA THR A 273 -30.52 -32.85 -46.22
C THR A 273 -29.08 -32.39 -46.50
N ARG A 274 -28.88 -31.13 -46.93
CA ARG A 274 -27.59 -30.57 -47.36
C ARG A 274 -26.64 -30.30 -46.19
N ARG A 275 -25.37 -30.71 -46.31
CA ARG A 275 -24.28 -30.52 -45.32
C ARG A 275 -23.58 -29.17 -45.44
N GLY A 276 -22.62 -28.89 -44.55
CA GLY A 276 -21.78 -27.70 -44.59
C GLY A 276 -22.40 -26.45 -43.95
N ALA A 277 -21.92 -25.26 -44.31
CA ALA A 277 -22.29 -23.98 -43.66
C ALA A 277 -23.81 -23.71 -43.61
N LYS A 278 -24.57 -24.16 -44.62
CA LYS A 278 -26.05 -24.02 -44.66
C LYS A 278 -26.75 -24.81 -43.55
N SER A 279 -26.09 -25.82 -42.98
CA SER A 279 -26.61 -26.67 -41.90
C SER A 279 -26.25 -26.17 -40.50
N VAL A 280 -25.28 -25.27 -40.39
CA VAL A 280 -24.71 -24.87 -39.09
C VAL A 280 -25.75 -24.11 -38.27
N VAL A 281 -25.86 -24.47 -37.00
CA VAL A 281 -26.59 -23.70 -36.00
C VAL A 281 -25.62 -23.41 -34.88
N GLU A 282 -25.47 -22.14 -34.52
CA GLU A 282 -24.65 -21.68 -33.40
C GLU A 282 -25.45 -20.66 -32.58
N THR A 283 -25.51 -20.90 -31.27
CA THR A 283 -26.09 -19.95 -30.31
C THR A 283 -24.98 -19.47 -29.39
N ASP A 284 -24.84 -18.15 -29.25
CA ASP A 284 -23.94 -17.53 -28.28
C ASP A 284 -24.65 -17.22 -26.97
N TYR A 285 -23.88 -17.25 -25.89
CA TYR A 285 -24.32 -16.94 -24.55
C TYR A 285 -23.31 -16.02 -23.87
N GLY A 286 -23.79 -15.18 -22.95
CA GLY A 286 -22.92 -14.26 -22.23
C GLY A 286 -23.42 -13.96 -20.83
N ILE A 287 -22.48 -13.68 -19.94
CA ILE A 287 -22.77 -13.26 -18.57
C ILE A 287 -21.73 -12.25 -18.11
N THR A 288 -22.19 -11.28 -17.32
CA THR A 288 -21.38 -10.23 -16.72
C THR A 288 -21.28 -10.47 -15.22
N TYR A 289 -20.10 -10.32 -14.65
CA TYR A 289 -19.86 -10.37 -13.20
C TYR A 289 -19.53 -8.97 -12.66
N GLY A 290 -19.54 -8.80 -11.33
CA GLY A 290 -19.25 -7.51 -10.67
C GLY A 290 -17.76 -7.11 -10.72
N ASP A 291 -17.33 -6.24 -9.82
CA ASP A 291 -15.94 -5.75 -9.72
C ASP A 291 -14.91 -6.77 -9.19
N ALA A 292 -15.23 -8.05 -9.26
CA ALA A 292 -14.36 -9.11 -8.76
C ALA A 292 -13.23 -9.43 -9.74
N VAL A 293 -12.03 -9.72 -9.22
CA VAL A 293 -10.94 -10.26 -10.05
C VAL A 293 -11.14 -11.75 -10.20
N LEU A 294 -11.46 -12.23 -11.41
CA LEU A 294 -11.54 -13.66 -11.68
C LEU A 294 -10.15 -14.30 -11.65
N THR A 295 -10.01 -15.40 -10.91
CA THR A 295 -8.78 -16.19 -10.87
C THR A 295 -8.91 -17.52 -11.58
N ARG A 296 -10.12 -18.09 -11.58
CA ARG A 296 -10.43 -19.36 -12.23
C ARG A 296 -11.88 -19.40 -12.69
N LEU A 297 -12.12 -20.03 -13.83
CA LEU A 297 -13.46 -20.19 -14.40
C LEU A 297 -13.66 -21.62 -14.88
N VAL A 298 -14.76 -22.25 -14.49
CA VAL A 298 -15.12 -23.62 -14.88
C VAL A 298 -16.51 -23.61 -15.47
N PHE A 299 -16.60 -24.04 -16.73
CA PHE A 299 -17.85 -24.14 -17.45
C PHE A 299 -18.32 -25.58 -17.51
N LYS A 300 -19.58 -25.79 -17.10
CA LYS A 300 -20.25 -27.06 -17.27
C LYS A 300 -21.53 -26.88 -18.07
N VAL A 301 -21.82 -27.85 -18.92
CA VAL A 301 -23.08 -27.92 -19.67
C VAL A 301 -23.80 -29.20 -19.29
N HIS A 302 -25.11 -29.11 -19.10
CA HIS A 302 -25.99 -30.26 -18.98
C HIS A 302 -26.80 -30.38 -20.27
N SER A 303 -26.48 -31.39 -21.07
CA SER A 303 -27.05 -31.53 -22.40
C SER A 303 -27.31 -33.00 -22.76
N LYS A 304 -28.01 -33.24 -23.87
CA LYS A 304 -28.33 -34.58 -24.40
C LYS A 304 -28.30 -34.52 -25.92
N GLY A 305 -27.51 -35.39 -26.55
CA GLY A 305 -27.49 -35.58 -28.01
C GLY A 305 -28.53 -36.61 -28.46
N HIS A 306 -28.80 -36.67 -29.76
CA HIS A 306 -29.78 -37.58 -30.35
C HIS A 306 -29.06 -38.67 -31.15
N ARG A 307 -29.07 -39.92 -30.67
CA ARG A 307 -28.26 -41.09 -31.08
C ARG A 307 -28.06 -41.43 -32.59
N LYS A 308 -28.53 -40.64 -33.56
CA LYS A 308 -28.26 -40.86 -34.99
C LYS A 308 -26.75 -40.77 -35.28
N ARG A 309 -26.29 -41.55 -36.27
CA ARG A 309 -24.86 -41.84 -36.62
C ARG A 309 -23.92 -40.63 -36.78
N SER A 310 -24.40 -39.38 -36.83
CA SER A 310 -23.58 -38.17 -37.00
C SER A 310 -23.70 -37.16 -35.84
N ASP A 311 -23.87 -37.64 -34.60
CA ASP A 311 -24.04 -36.88 -33.34
C ASP A 311 -22.82 -35.99 -32.94
N ARG A 312 -22.26 -35.25 -33.90
CA ARG A 312 -21.16 -34.29 -33.75
C ARG A 312 -21.71 -32.93 -33.33
N ALA A 313 -22.44 -32.91 -32.22
CA ALA A 313 -22.68 -31.65 -31.54
C ALA A 313 -21.36 -31.18 -30.93
N VAL A 314 -20.92 -29.97 -31.28
CA VAL A 314 -19.67 -29.43 -30.78
C VAL A 314 -20.01 -28.26 -29.88
N ALA A 315 -19.78 -28.41 -28.58
CA ALA A 315 -19.82 -27.27 -27.69
C ALA A 315 -18.45 -26.66 -27.64
N PHE A 316 -18.34 -25.47 -28.20
CA PHE A 316 -17.33 -24.48 -27.88
C PHE A 316 -17.68 -23.23 -28.68
N THR A 317 -17.44 -22.09 -28.07
CA THR A 317 -16.62 -21.00 -28.61
C THR A 317 -16.42 -20.09 -27.41
N LEU A 318 -15.40 -20.32 -26.57
CA LEU A 318 -15.01 -19.24 -25.66
C LEU A 318 -14.48 -18.13 -26.58
N ARG A 319 -15.18 -17.01 -26.64
CA ARG A 319 -14.76 -15.89 -27.48
C ARG A 319 -13.64 -15.17 -26.78
N ASP A 320 -12.56 -14.91 -27.51
CA ASP A 320 -11.54 -14.02 -27.01
C ASP A 320 -11.99 -12.55 -27.12
N LYS A 321 -11.14 -11.64 -26.64
CA LYS A 321 -11.35 -10.19 -26.73
C LYS A 321 -11.63 -9.65 -28.14
N ASN A 322 -11.21 -10.35 -29.19
CA ASN A 322 -11.42 -9.96 -30.59
C ASN A 322 -12.70 -10.57 -31.15
N GLY A 323 -13.48 -11.28 -30.33
CA GLY A 323 -14.64 -12.05 -30.79
C GLY A 323 -14.27 -13.34 -31.51
N SER A 324 -12.97 -13.62 -31.64
CA SER A 324 -12.47 -14.76 -32.38
C SER A 324 -12.67 -16.04 -31.58
N ILE A 325 -12.92 -17.09 -32.35
CA ILE A 325 -13.08 -18.44 -31.84
C ILE A 325 -11.68 -19.03 -31.72
N THR A 326 -11.15 -19.12 -30.50
CA THR A 326 -9.85 -19.75 -30.32
C THR A 326 -9.94 -21.27 -30.57
N GLY A 327 -9.11 -21.77 -31.50
CA GLY A 327 -9.02 -23.17 -31.93
C GLY A 327 -8.86 -24.23 -30.83
N THR A 328 -8.43 -23.83 -29.62
CA THR A 328 -8.00 -24.76 -28.56
C THR A 328 -9.12 -25.34 -27.71
N HIS A 329 -10.38 -24.98 -27.92
CA HIS A 329 -11.47 -25.32 -26.99
C HIS A 329 -12.61 -26.16 -27.57
N TYR A 330 -12.43 -26.74 -28.76
CA TYR A 330 -13.42 -27.59 -29.41
C TYR A 330 -13.67 -28.87 -28.60
N ARG A 331 -14.85 -28.99 -27.98
CA ARG A 331 -15.24 -30.21 -27.27
C ARG A 331 -16.54 -30.80 -27.82
N ARG A 332 -16.45 -32.04 -28.27
CA ARG A 332 -17.63 -32.83 -28.66
C ARG A 332 -18.50 -33.10 -27.43
N LEU A 333 -19.79 -32.82 -27.57
CA LEU A 333 -20.78 -33.21 -26.57
C LEU A 333 -21.34 -34.58 -26.91
N GLY A 334 -21.11 -35.57 -26.04
CA GLY A 334 -21.68 -36.90 -26.25
C GLY A 334 -23.20 -36.95 -26.05
N SER A 335 -23.82 -38.01 -26.56
CA SER A 335 -25.27 -38.24 -26.54
C SER A 335 -25.87 -38.41 -25.13
N ALA A 336 -25.07 -38.85 -24.14
CA ALA A 336 -25.55 -39.08 -22.78
C ALA A 336 -26.02 -37.80 -22.06
N LYS A 337 -27.18 -37.91 -21.38
CA LYS A 337 -27.79 -36.84 -20.57
C LYS A 337 -27.03 -36.66 -19.24
N LYS A 338 -25.94 -35.89 -19.24
CA LYS A 338 -25.15 -35.62 -18.02
C LYS A 338 -24.51 -34.25 -18.02
N TRP A 339 -24.03 -33.83 -16.85
CA TRP A 339 -23.12 -32.69 -16.75
C TRP A 339 -21.77 -33.02 -17.37
N ARG A 340 -21.23 -32.10 -18.16
CA ARG A 340 -19.88 -32.19 -18.73
C ARG A 340 -19.15 -30.87 -18.51
N THR A 341 -17.89 -30.94 -18.09
CA THR A 341 -17.01 -29.76 -18.04
C THR A 341 -16.49 -29.47 -19.44
N ILE A 342 -16.81 -28.31 -19.99
CA ILE A 342 -16.42 -27.91 -21.35
C ILE A 342 -15.14 -27.07 -21.34
N ALA A 343 -14.91 -26.28 -20.29
CA ALA A 343 -13.70 -25.48 -20.16
C ALA A 343 -13.31 -25.29 -18.69
N ARG A 344 -12.00 -25.20 -18.48
CA ARG A 344 -11.36 -24.73 -17.24
C ARG A 344 -10.34 -23.68 -17.65
N LEU A 345 -10.50 -22.46 -17.17
CA LEU A 345 -9.64 -21.33 -17.50
C LEU A 345 -9.01 -20.78 -16.22
N GLU A 346 -7.73 -20.47 -16.30
CA GLU A 346 -6.93 -19.79 -15.27
C GLU A 346 -5.79 -19.04 -15.94
N GLY A 347 -5.10 -18.17 -15.18
CA GLY A 347 -3.94 -17.43 -15.68
C GLY A 347 -4.17 -16.68 -16.99
N SER A 348 -3.28 -16.85 -17.97
CA SER A 348 -3.36 -16.23 -19.29
C SER A 348 -4.56 -16.70 -20.12
N GLY A 349 -4.94 -17.98 -19.98
CA GLY A 349 -6.12 -18.55 -20.65
C GLY A 349 -7.41 -17.89 -20.18
N LEU A 350 -7.52 -17.53 -18.90
CA LEU A 350 -8.64 -16.74 -18.39
C LEU A 350 -8.63 -15.31 -18.94
N LYS A 351 -7.48 -14.63 -18.88
CA LYS A 351 -7.32 -13.25 -19.37
C LYS A 351 -7.69 -13.09 -20.85
N ARG A 352 -7.42 -14.11 -21.68
CA ARG A 352 -7.73 -14.09 -23.12
C ARG A 352 -9.24 -14.06 -23.42
N HIS A 353 -10.05 -14.72 -22.58
CA HIS A 353 -11.48 -14.98 -22.84
C HIS A 353 -12.43 -14.14 -21.98
N VAL A 354 -11.90 -13.35 -21.07
CA VAL A 354 -12.67 -12.39 -20.28
C VAL A 354 -12.57 -11.02 -20.95
N ILE A 355 -13.71 -10.51 -21.44
CA ILE A 355 -13.82 -9.23 -22.14
C ILE A 355 -14.41 -8.22 -21.15
N GLY A 356 -13.56 -7.39 -20.56
CA GLY A 356 -13.95 -6.49 -19.47
C GLY A 356 -14.44 -7.29 -18.26
N LYS A 357 -15.75 -7.22 -17.99
CA LYS A 357 -16.43 -7.97 -16.91
C LYS A 357 -17.33 -9.09 -17.43
N SER A 358 -17.21 -9.45 -18.70
CA SER A 358 -18.08 -10.43 -19.35
C SER A 358 -17.27 -11.59 -19.90
N TYR A 359 -17.90 -12.74 -20.01
CA TYR A 359 -17.38 -13.86 -20.79
C TYR A 359 -18.49 -14.45 -21.64
N TYR A 360 -18.10 -14.92 -22.82
CA TYR A 360 -19.01 -15.41 -23.84
C TYR A 360 -18.66 -16.83 -24.22
N TRP A 361 -19.68 -17.64 -24.48
CA TRP A 361 -19.50 -19.00 -24.98
C TRP A 361 -20.56 -19.35 -26.01
N GLY A 362 -20.20 -20.11 -27.04
CA GLY A 362 -21.14 -20.68 -27.99
C GLY A 362 -21.41 -22.18 -27.79
N VAL A 363 -22.51 -22.62 -28.37
CA VAL A 363 -22.79 -24.04 -28.64
C VAL A 363 -23.25 -24.14 -30.09
N GLY A 364 -22.72 -25.12 -30.83
CA GLY A 364 -23.09 -25.33 -32.22
C GLY A 364 -23.35 -26.79 -32.61
N THR A 365 -24.06 -26.96 -33.73
CA THR A 365 -24.30 -28.24 -34.39
C THR A 365 -24.09 -28.09 -35.90
N LEU A 366 -23.52 -29.12 -36.53
CA LEU A 366 -23.30 -29.22 -37.97
C LEU A 366 -23.71 -30.63 -38.48
N ASP A 367 -23.79 -30.82 -39.79
CA ASP A 367 -23.93 -32.14 -40.44
C ASP A 367 -25.04 -33.07 -39.92
N GLY A 368 -26.21 -32.48 -39.65
CA GLY A 368 -27.40 -33.19 -39.16
C GLY A 368 -27.37 -33.61 -37.70
N ALA A 369 -26.36 -33.18 -36.93
CA ALA A 369 -26.36 -33.29 -35.48
C ALA A 369 -27.54 -32.52 -34.85
N ARG A 370 -28.12 -33.11 -33.80
CA ARG A 370 -29.10 -32.44 -32.96
C ARG A 370 -28.70 -32.54 -31.50
N HIS A 371 -28.69 -31.40 -30.80
CA HIS A 371 -28.30 -31.35 -29.40
C HIS A 371 -29.23 -30.51 -28.55
N ASP A 372 -29.64 -31.05 -27.41
CA ASP A 372 -30.48 -30.36 -26.46
C ASP A 372 -29.65 -29.84 -25.29
N VAL A 373 -29.54 -28.53 -25.14
CA VAL A 373 -28.87 -27.87 -24.01
C VAL A 373 -29.90 -27.50 -22.96
N ARG A 374 -29.86 -28.18 -21.81
CA ARG A 374 -30.80 -27.93 -20.72
C ARG A 374 -30.43 -26.71 -19.90
N ARG A 375 -29.16 -26.63 -19.47
CA ARG A 375 -28.62 -25.61 -18.56
C ARG A 375 -27.10 -25.57 -18.62
N PHE A 376 -26.55 -24.40 -18.34
CA PHE A 376 -25.12 -24.29 -17.99
C PHE A 376 -24.96 -24.11 -16.49
N LYS A 377 -23.78 -24.47 -15.99
CA LYS A 377 -23.31 -24.14 -14.67
C LYS A 377 -21.94 -23.52 -14.84
N VAL A 378 -21.84 -22.24 -14.53
CA VAL A 378 -20.56 -21.54 -14.53
C VAL A 378 -20.10 -21.38 -13.10
N VAL A 379 -18.89 -21.84 -12.82
CA VAL A 379 -18.26 -21.74 -11.51
C VAL A 379 -17.06 -20.83 -11.64
N SER A 380 -17.13 -19.66 -11.03
CA SER A 380 -16.03 -18.70 -10.99
C SER A 380 -15.42 -18.65 -9.61
N TYR A 381 -14.10 -18.52 -9.55
CA TYR A 381 -13.35 -18.17 -8.36
C TYR A 381 -12.94 -16.71 -8.50
N GLN A 382 -13.36 -15.92 -7.52
CA GLN A 382 -13.34 -14.47 -7.56
C GLN A 382 -12.55 -13.96 -6.35
N LYS A 383 -11.50 -13.18 -6.60
CA LYS A 383 -10.82 -12.39 -5.58
C LYS A 383 -11.60 -11.10 -5.37
N VAL A 384 -12.14 -10.93 -4.16
CA VAL A 384 -12.96 -9.78 -3.77
C VAL A 384 -12.50 -9.23 -2.43
N LEU A 385 -12.58 -7.91 -2.27
CA LEU A 385 -12.40 -7.26 -0.98
C LEU A 385 -13.71 -7.29 -0.21
N ILE A 386 -13.75 -8.07 0.86
CA ILE A 386 -14.92 -8.18 1.74
C ILE A 386 -14.64 -7.49 3.06
N ASP A 387 -15.56 -6.66 3.51
CA ASP A 387 -15.60 -6.19 4.89
C ASP A 387 -16.13 -7.33 5.77
N PRO A 388 -15.32 -7.94 6.65
CA PRO A 388 -15.75 -9.08 7.47
C PRO A 388 -16.93 -8.75 8.38
N ARG A 389 -17.23 -7.46 8.62
CA ARG A 389 -18.36 -7.02 9.43
C ARG A 389 -19.67 -6.96 8.64
N LYS A 390 -19.61 -6.95 7.30
CA LYS A 390 -20.80 -6.94 6.43
C LYS A 390 -21.12 -8.35 5.97
N ARG A 391 -22.38 -8.77 6.14
CA ARG A 391 -22.88 -10.07 5.66
C ARG A 391 -23.16 -10.14 4.15
N SER A 392 -22.92 -9.06 3.40
CA SER A 392 -23.18 -9.01 1.96
C SER A 392 -22.07 -9.68 1.16
N PHE A 393 -22.40 -10.79 0.50
CA PHE A 393 -21.53 -11.44 -0.48
C PHE A 393 -21.72 -10.83 -1.88
N PRO A 394 -20.71 -10.92 -2.76
CA PRO A 394 -20.88 -10.53 -4.16
C PRO A 394 -22.06 -11.27 -4.79
N SER A 395 -22.94 -10.52 -5.45
CA SER A 395 -24.13 -11.07 -6.10
C SER A 395 -23.75 -11.97 -7.28
N ALA A 396 -24.62 -12.92 -7.61
CA ALA A 396 -24.50 -13.69 -8.85
C ALA A 396 -24.46 -12.75 -10.07
N GLY A 397 -23.77 -13.18 -11.13
CA GLY A 397 -23.66 -12.39 -12.36
C GLY A 397 -25.02 -12.20 -13.05
N THR A 398 -25.17 -11.11 -13.79
CA THR A 398 -26.36 -10.81 -14.58
C THR A 398 -26.14 -11.19 -16.05
N PRO A 399 -27.22 -11.43 -16.83
CA PRO A 399 -27.09 -11.61 -18.27
C PRO A 399 -26.30 -10.45 -18.89
N ALA A 400 -25.35 -10.76 -19.76
CA ALA A 400 -24.65 -9.71 -20.49
C ALA A 400 -25.63 -9.02 -21.45
N ARG A 401 -25.67 -7.69 -21.42
CA ARG A 401 -26.32 -6.91 -22.48
C ARG A 401 -25.44 -7.00 -23.73
N THR A 402 -26.08 -7.12 -24.90
CA THR A 402 -25.51 -7.43 -26.21
C THR A 402 -24.08 -6.92 -26.37
N ALA A 403 -23.14 -7.83 -26.63
CA ALA A 403 -21.79 -7.43 -27.02
C ALA A 403 -21.83 -7.05 -28.51
N SER A 404 -21.48 -5.81 -28.84
CA SER A 404 -21.16 -5.42 -30.23
C SER A 404 -19.83 -6.06 -30.62
N VAL A 405 -19.81 -7.38 -30.73
CA VAL A 405 -18.66 -8.12 -31.25
C VAL A 405 -18.78 -8.04 -32.76
N GLY A 406 -17.93 -7.22 -33.37
CA GLY A 406 -17.89 -7.04 -34.81
C GLY A 406 -17.62 -8.35 -35.55
N GLY A 407 -18.32 -8.54 -36.67
CA GLY A 407 -18.02 -9.54 -37.69
C GLY A 407 -18.42 -10.98 -37.35
N ALA A 408 -19.43 -11.50 -38.05
CA ALA A 408 -19.71 -12.93 -38.06
C ALA A 408 -18.53 -13.68 -38.69
N SER A 409 -17.64 -14.25 -37.86
CA SER A 409 -16.71 -15.26 -38.33
C SER A 409 -17.51 -16.52 -38.66
N VAL A 410 -17.77 -16.74 -39.94
CA VAL A 410 -18.36 -17.97 -40.45
C VAL A 410 -17.34 -19.07 -40.24
N LEU A 411 -17.67 -20.07 -39.40
CA LEU A 411 -16.95 -21.34 -39.33
C LEU A 411 -16.77 -21.86 -40.77
N ARG A 412 -15.55 -21.75 -41.33
CA ARG A 412 -15.16 -22.41 -42.59
C ARG A 412 -14.81 -23.85 -42.31
#